data_AF-A0A2M7HYJ1-F1
#
_entry.id   AF-A0A2M7HYJ1-F1
#
_cell.length_a   1.000
_cell.length_b   1.000
_cell.length_c   1.000
_cell.angle_alpha   90.00
_cell.angle_beta   90.00
_cell.angle_gamma   90.00
#
_symmetry.space_group_name_H-M   'P 1'
#
loop_
_entity.id
_entity.type
_entity.pdbx_description
1 polymer ?
#
loop_
_entity_poly.entity_id
_entity_poly.type
_entity_poly.pdbx_seq_one_letter_code
_entity_poly.pdbx_strand_id
1 'polypeptide(L)'
;GLNLQVEPGKPATILVKGDISKPADLTNTNLRITVASNAKIDSETVSNGVNVVETVTAADGSLVAIVANGILTIDLNKTETGLAKDLYVLANATTPFIGRIKLTAQYENIKIEDLVLENTANTIARSVKTIELYKSDKTTKLASANWLAGSKTIKFDDLNYVVKGDTTDYLYLKAILNKIGLDAEDTAVSGDIIEMNSTSTNAIFRGEDSGTDITNTSTTMGVTQSLKAQVMAARINSVANGLANGTLQAGSNKIIAKFKIKADTTSNVSSSGDIARVELTKLDIALTTSTKVNAANLKIEREGGLDDKKDFTFTNWTSTFTNDQFIESGQEAIYIIYADVTDTHTAGENAYLETQVAADADLDWKDDGMSAATDLRLYTAPIDGARLELKH
;
A
#
# COMPACT_ATOMS: atom_id res chain seq x y z
N GLY A 1 -46.00 40.25 7.32
CA GLY A 1 -46.98 39.20 7.67
C GLY A 1 -47.30 38.42 6.43
N LEU A 2 -47.50 37.11 6.56
CA LEU A 2 -48.02 36.28 5.48
C LEU A 2 -49.54 36.52 5.41
N ASN A 3 -50.06 36.99 4.27
CA ASN A 3 -51.51 37.14 4.06
C ASN A 3 -52.01 35.94 3.25
N LEU A 4 -52.87 35.14 3.85
CA LEU A 4 -53.48 33.96 3.23
C LEU A 4 -54.99 34.05 3.31
N GLN A 5 -55.67 33.83 2.19
CA GLN A 5 -57.10 33.56 2.18
C GLN A 5 -57.31 32.05 2.32
N VAL A 6 -58.15 31.66 3.29
CA VAL A 6 -58.45 30.26 3.58
C VAL A 6 -59.94 30.05 3.45
N GLU A 7 -60.35 29.02 2.70
CA GLU A 7 -61.76 28.68 2.56
C GLU A 7 -62.30 28.04 3.85
N PRO A 8 -63.54 28.36 4.27
CA PRO A 8 -64.16 27.74 5.44
C PRO A 8 -64.14 26.21 5.36
N GLY A 9 -63.68 25.57 6.45
CA GLY A 9 -63.64 24.11 6.56
C GLY A 9 -62.54 23.42 5.73
N LYS A 10 -61.68 24.18 5.04
CA LYS A 10 -60.53 23.63 4.31
C LYS A 10 -59.22 23.94 5.07
N PRO A 11 -58.34 22.94 5.27
CA PRO A 11 -57.03 23.20 5.84
C PRO A 11 -56.18 23.99 4.84
N ALA A 12 -55.45 24.99 5.33
CA ALA A 12 -54.34 25.61 4.61
C ALA A 12 -53.02 25.05 5.15
N THR A 13 -52.10 24.71 4.26
CA THR A 13 -50.75 24.25 4.64
C THR A 13 -49.75 25.37 4.39
N ILE A 14 -48.99 25.73 5.42
CA ILE A 14 -47.89 26.68 5.32
C ILE A 14 -46.60 25.87 5.24
N LEU A 15 -45.87 26.03 4.14
CA LEU A 15 -44.53 25.46 4.00
C LEU A 15 -43.50 26.51 4.41
N VAL A 16 -42.77 26.23 5.49
CA VAL A 16 -41.62 27.05 5.89
C VAL A 16 -40.37 26.45 5.27
N LYS A 17 -39.64 27.26 4.49
CA LYS A 17 -38.31 26.94 3.99
C LYS A 17 -37.33 27.95 4.56
N GLY A 18 -36.16 27.48 4.95
CA GLY A 18 -35.06 28.32 5.39
C GLY A 18 -33.76 27.58 5.16
N ASP A 19 -32.72 28.34 4.85
CA ASP A 19 -31.37 27.81 4.76
C ASP A 19 -30.77 27.79 6.17
N ILE A 20 -30.26 26.63 6.58
CA ILE A 20 -29.57 26.45 7.86
C ILE A 20 -28.10 26.27 7.52
N SER A 21 -27.26 27.25 7.86
CA SER A 21 -25.83 27.20 7.57
C SER A 21 -25.04 26.43 8.64
N LYS A 22 -25.32 26.65 9.93
CA LYS A 22 -24.72 25.90 11.06
C LYS A 22 -25.45 26.22 12.39
N PRO A 23 -25.32 25.38 13.44
CA PRO A 23 -25.85 25.75 14.76
C PRO A 23 -25.02 26.90 15.34
N ALA A 24 -25.66 27.82 16.06
CA ALA A 24 -24.98 28.98 16.66
C ALA A 24 -24.00 28.57 17.79
N ASP A 25 -24.24 27.41 18.40
CA ASP A 25 -23.38 26.75 19.39
C ASP A 25 -23.73 25.25 19.47
N LEU A 26 -22.90 24.46 20.15
CA LEU A 26 -23.07 23.01 20.30
C LEU A 26 -24.23 22.58 21.22
N THR A 27 -24.91 23.54 21.85
CA THR A 27 -26.08 23.28 22.71
C THR A 27 -27.39 23.39 21.94
N ASN A 28 -27.41 24.12 20.83
CA ASN A 28 -28.56 24.34 19.96
C ASN A 28 -28.46 23.55 18.65
N THR A 29 -28.46 22.22 18.76
CA THR A 29 -28.32 21.28 17.63
C THR A 29 -29.65 20.85 17.03
N ASN A 30 -30.76 21.43 17.47
CA ASN A 30 -32.08 21.07 16.98
C ASN A 30 -32.87 22.32 16.64
N LEU A 31 -33.46 22.33 15.44
CA LEU A 31 -34.46 23.30 15.05
C LEU A 31 -35.84 22.66 15.15
N ARG A 32 -36.76 23.33 15.81
CA ARG A 32 -38.18 22.98 15.78
C ARG A 32 -39.00 24.24 15.57
N ILE A 33 -39.85 24.22 14.56
CA ILE A 33 -40.84 25.27 14.36
C ILE A 33 -42.07 24.89 15.17
N THR A 34 -42.53 25.79 16.04
CA THR A 34 -43.71 25.58 16.88
C THR A 34 -44.74 26.65 16.61
N VAL A 35 -46.02 26.27 16.71
CA VAL A 35 -47.13 27.21 16.77
C VAL A 35 -47.50 27.36 18.23
N ALA A 36 -47.29 28.55 18.79
CA ALA A 36 -47.66 28.84 20.17
C ALA A 36 -49.18 28.92 20.33
N SER A 37 -49.72 28.51 21.49
CA SER A 37 -51.16 28.60 21.79
C SER A 37 -51.68 30.04 21.82
N ASN A 38 -50.81 31.02 22.00
CA ASN A 38 -51.12 32.45 21.95
C ASN A 38 -50.61 33.13 20.67
N ALA A 39 -50.33 32.36 19.61
CA ALA A 39 -49.91 32.94 18.34
C ALA A 39 -50.96 33.95 17.86
N LYS A 40 -50.52 35.17 17.57
CA LYS A 40 -51.42 36.22 17.11
C LYS A 40 -51.75 35.97 15.64
N ILE A 41 -52.97 35.52 15.39
CA ILE A 41 -53.57 35.50 14.07
C ILE A 41 -54.45 36.74 14.00
N ASP A 42 -54.32 37.50 12.92
CA ASP A 42 -55.22 38.60 12.61
C ASP A 42 -56.02 38.16 11.40
N SER A 43 -57.30 37.84 11.61
CA SER A 43 -58.15 37.30 10.56
C SER A 43 -59.47 38.01 10.46
N GLU A 44 -59.83 38.34 9.23
CA GLU A 44 -61.09 38.96 8.87
C GLU A 44 -61.77 38.18 7.74
N THR A 45 -63.09 38.23 7.71
CA THR A 45 -63.83 37.71 6.57
C THR A 45 -63.56 38.56 5.33
N VAL A 46 -63.11 37.93 4.25
CA VAL A 46 -62.77 38.60 2.98
C VAL A 46 -63.91 39.47 2.44
N SER A 47 -65.17 39.06 2.68
CA SER A 47 -66.36 39.73 2.15
C SER A 47 -66.81 40.98 2.90
N ASN A 48 -66.42 41.15 4.17
CA ASN A 48 -67.03 42.15 5.04
C ASN A 48 -66.13 42.67 6.17
N GLY A 49 -64.85 42.28 6.21
CA GLY A 49 -63.88 42.79 7.17
C GLY A 49 -64.26 42.53 8.63
N VAL A 50 -65.04 41.49 8.89
CA VAL A 50 -65.47 41.14 10.23
C VAL A 50 -64.41 40.25 10.85
N ASN A 51 -63.91 40.64 12.04
CA ASN A 51 -62.95 39.85 12.79
C ASN A 51 -63.51 38.45 13.07
N VAL A 52 -62.70 37.44 12.81
CA VAL A 52 -63.04 36.05 13.10
C VAL A 52 -62.56 35.71 14.51
N VAL A 53 -63.32 34.87 15.24
CA VAL A 53 -62.84 34.33 16.52
C VAL A 53 -61.86 33.21 16.23
N GLU A 54 -60.56 33.43 16.50
CA GLU A 54 -59.55 32.42 16.28
C GLU A 54 -59.42 31.46 17.48
N THR A 55 -59.21 30.18 17.19
CA THR A 55 -58.74 29.20 18.17
C THR A 55 -57.41 28.66 17.70
N VAL A 56 -56.35 28.92 18.46
CA VAL A 56 -55.01 28.40 18.16
C VAL A 56 -54.71 27.24 19.10
N THR A 57 -54.47 26.07 18.52
CA THR A 57 -53.97 24.92 19.28
C THR A 57 -52.45 24.89 19.17
N ALA A 58 -51.76 24.80 20.30
CA ALA A 58 -50.31 24.64 20.28
C ALA A 58 -49.95 23.34 19.56
N ALA A 59 -49.02 23.43 18.62
CA ALA A 59 -48.56 22.29 17.86
C ALA A 59 -47.07 22.44 17.58
N ASP A 60 -46.37 21.32 17.67
CA ASP A 60 -44.97 21.28 17.34
C ASP A 60 -44.77 20.67 15.95
N GLY A 61 -43.91 21.29 15.15
CA GLY A 61 -43.43 20.70 13.91
C GLY A 61 -42.43 19.57 14.13
N SER A 62 -41.91 19.04 13.01
CA SER A 62 -40.82 18.07 13.03
C SER A 62 -39.56 18.68 13.66
N LEU A 63 -38.85 17.85 14.45
CA LEU A 63 -37.52 18.18 14.93
C LEU A 63 -36.53 17.96 13.79
N VAL A 64 -35.76 18.99 13.44
CA VAL A 64 -34.65 18.90 12.50
C VAL A 64 -33.36 18.92 13.30
N ALA A 65 -32.64 17.80 13.29
CA ALA A 65 -31.31 17.74 13.87
C ALA A 65 -30.33 18.48 12.95
N ILE A 66 -29.64 19.48 13.51
CA ILE A 66 -28.53 20.18 12.89
C ILE A 66 -27.26 19.46 13.37
N VAL A 67 -26.55 18.82 12.45
CA VAL A 67 -25.30 18.14 12.80
C VAL A 67 -24.28 19.19 13.19
N ALA A 68 -23.79 19.10 14.43
CA ALA A 68 -23.03 20.17 15.07
C ALA A 68 -21.52 20.12 14.79
N ASN A 69 -21.01 18.93 14.49
CA ASN A 69 -19.58 18.67 14.30
C ASN A 69 -19.36 17.80 13.07
N GLY A 70 -18.27 18.05 12.35
CA GLY A 70 -17.81 17.17 11.30
C GLY A 70 -17.32 15.82 11.82
N ILE A 71 -17.24 14.87 10.89
CA ILE A 71 -16.64 13.55 11.12
C ILE A 71 -15.49 13.39 10.15
N LEU A 72 -14.35 12.90 10.63
CA LEU A 72 -13.21 12.54 9.80
C LEU A 72 -12.96 11.03 9.88
N THR A 73 -12.93 10.36 8.74
CA THR A 73 -12.48 8.96 8.66
C THR A 73 -11.10 8.94 8.02
N ILE A 74 -10.15 8.25 8.67
CA ILE A 74 -8.78 8.07 8.18
C ILE A 74 -8.51 6.57 8.09
N ASP A 75 -8.20 6.08 6.89
CA ASP A 75 -7.88 4.68 6.64
C ASP A 75 -6.61 4.57 5.80
N LEU A 76 -5.73 3.60 6.06
CA LEU A 76 -4.72 3.25 5.05
C LEU A 76 -5.32 2.24 4.07
N ASN A 77 -5.27 2.60 2.79
CA ASN A 77 -5.95 1.85 1.74
C ASN A 77 -4.95 1.04 0.90
N LYS A 78 -5.06 -0.28 0.98
CA LYS A 78 -4.20 -1.28 0.29
C LYS A 78 -4.63 -1.63 -1.14
N THR A 79 -5.81 -1.18 -1.59
CA THR A 79 -6.42 -1.71 -2.83
C THR A 79 -5.98 -0.97 -4.10
N GLU A 80 -5.06 -0.01 -4.02
CA GLU A 80 -4.58 0.67 -5.21
C GLU A 80 -3.61 -0.20 -6.01
N THR A 81 -3.83 -0.26 -7.33
CA THR A 81 -2.88 -0.84 -8.27
C THR A 81 -1.51 -0.14 -8.14
N GLY A 82 -0.48 -0.90 -7.75
CA GLY A 82 0.86 -0.39 -7.46
C GLY A 82 1.20 -0.28 -5.97
N LEU A 83 0.20 -0.35 -5.09
CA LEU A 83 0.34 -0.44 -3.62
C LEU A 83 -0.26 -1.74 -3.08
N ALA A 84 -0.40 -2.76 -3.94
CA ALA A 84 -1.07 -4.03 -3.67
C ALA A 84 -0.10 -5.20 -3.39
N LYS A 85 1.21 -4.93 -3.27
CA LYS A 85 2.22 -5.93 -2.92
C LYS A 85 3.22 -5.39 -1.90
N ASP A 86 3.81 -6.30 -1.14
CA ASP A 86 4.95 -6.00 -0.28
C ASP A 86 6.15 -5.53 -1.12
N LEU A 87 6.97 -4.66 -0.54
CA LEU A 87 8.09 -4.00 -1.20
C LEU A 87 9.41 -4.39 -0.54
N TYR A 88 10.42 -4.67 -1.34
CA TYR A 88 11.81 -4.82 -0.89
C TYR A 88 12.59 -3.60 -1.37
N VAL A 89 13.04 -2.76 -0.44
CA VAL A 89 13.65 -1.46 -0.76
C VAL A 89 15.07 -1.41 -0.25
N LEU A 90 16.00 -0.98 -1.11
CA LEU A 90 17.38 -0.77 -0.71
C LEU A 90 17.47 0.32 0.37
N ALA A 91 18.25 0.06 1.41
CA ALA A 91 18.71 1.08 2.33
C ALA A 91 19.52 2.16 1.59
N ASN A 92 19.62 3.36 2.18
CA ASN A 92 20.16 4.56 1.56
C ASN A 92 19.42 5.00 0.28
N ALA A 93 18.12 4.71 0.17
CA ALA A 93 17.29 5.11 -0.95
C ALA A 93 15.96 5.71 -0.48
N THR A 94 15.28 6.39 -1.41
CA THR A 94 13.87 6.75 -1.25
C THR A 94 13.00 5.60 -1.75
N THR A 95 12.04 5.18 -0.95
CA THR A 95 11.11 4.12 -1.33
C THR A 95 10.22 4.55 -2.51
N PRO A 96 9.67 3.59 -3.27
CA PRO A 96 8.38 3.79 -3.93
C PRO A 96 7.30 4.23 -2.92
N PHE A 97 6.10 4.55 -3.38
CA PHE A 97 5.01 4.79 -2.43
C PHE A 97 4.76 3.53 -1.59
N ILE A 98 4.75 3.67 -0.27
CA ILE A 98 4.59 2.57 0.70
C ILE A 98 3.18 2.52 1.28
N GLY A 99 2.37 3.56 1.07
CA GLY A 99 1.00 3.59 1.55
C GLY A 99 0.19 4.73 0.96
N ARG A 100 -1.12 4.57 1.05
CA ARG A 100 -2.12 5.59 0.71
C ARG A 100 -3.02 5.78 1.92
N ILE A 101 -3.17 7.02 2.36
CA ILE A 101 -4.12 7.42 3.40
C ILE A 101 -5.36 7.94 2.69
N LYS A 102 -6.50 7.29 2.92
CA LYS A 102 -7.82 7.74 2.51
C LYS A 102 -8.38 8.62 3.62
N LEU A 103 -8.78 9.83 3.27
CA LEU A 103 -9.40 10.80 4.16
C LEU A 103 -10.83 11.02 3.70
N THR A 104 -11.80 10.91 4.58
CA THR A 104 -13.21 11.22 4.27
C THR A 104 -13.76 12.16 5.33
N ALA A 105 -14.13 13.37 4.94
CA ALA A 105 -14.81 14.32 5.81
C ALA A 105 -16.32 14.28 5.55
N GLN A 106 -17.13 14.40 6.58
CA GLN A 106 -18.59 14.51 6.50
C GLN A 106 -19.07 15.75 7.26
N TYR A 107 -20.19 16.31 6.79
CA TYR A 107 -20.92 17.45 7.38
C TYR A 107 -20.23 18.83 7.30
N GLU A 108 -18.91 18.90 7.39
CA GLU A 108 -18.13 20.14 7.18
C GLU A 108 -16.71 19.83 6.69
N ASN A 109 -15.98 20.87 6.27
CA ASN A 109 -14.54 20.74 6.00
C ASN A 109 -13.79 20.45 7.31
N ILE A 110 -12.81 19.55 7.23
CA ILE A 110 -11.94 19.23 8.35
C ILE A 110 -10.50 19.61 8.02
N LYS A 111 -9.91 20.43 8.87
CA LYS A 111 -8.49 20.77 8.86
C LYS A 111 -7.72 19.78 9.72
N ILE A 112 -6.75 19.12 9.12
CA ILE A 112 -5.75 18.29 9.77
C ILE A 112 -4.56 19.19 10.12
N GLU A 113 -4.47 19.58 11.38
CA GLU A 113 -3.38 20.42 11.88
C GLU A 113 -2.15 19.57 12.13
N ASP A 114 -2.32 18.45 12.86
CA ASP A 114 -1.27 17.48 13.11
C ASP A 114 -1.73 16.08 12.70
N LEU A 115 -0.90 15.37 11.93
CA LEU A 115 -1.13 13.96 11.58
C LEU A 115 -0.07 13.09 12.24
N VAL A 116 -0.50 12.02 12.92
CA VAL A 116 0.39 11.03 13.52
C VAL A 116 0.18 9.68 12.85
N LEU A 117 1.28 9.07 12.42
CA LEU A 117 1.30 7.70 11.95
C LEU A 117 2.18 6.86 12.89
N GLU A 118 1.90 5.56 12.94
CA GLU A 118 2.66 4.59 13.73
C GLU A 118 3.20 3.48 12.82
N ASN A 119 4.40 2.99 13.09
CA ASN A 119 4.86 1.71 12.56
C ASN A 119 4.29 0.60 13.44
N THR A 120 3.47 -0.28 12.88
CA THR A 120 2.88 -1.41 13.58
C THR A 120 3.83 -2.59 13.70
N ALA A 121 4.86 -2.64 12.85
CA ALA A 121 5.92 -3.61 12.97
C ALA A 121 6.70 -3.41 14.29
N ASN A 122 7.06 -4.51 14.95
CA ASN A 122 7.82 -4.47 16.21
C ASN A 122 9.32 -4.18 16.02
N THR A 123 9.77 -4.02 14.78
CA THR A 123 11.13 -3.59 14.46
C THR A 123 11.26 -2.09 14.76
N ILE A 124 12.07 -1.76 15.77
CA ILE A 124 12.28 -0.40 16.32
C ILE A 124 13.03 0.43 15.26
N ALA A 125 12.30 1.04 14.32
CA ALA A 125 12.79 1.50 13.03
C ALA A 125 13.83 2.64 13.10
N ARG A 126 15.10 2.29 13.33
CA ARG A 126 16.27 3.15 13.03
C ARG A 126 16.54 3.26 11.52
N SER A 127 15.90 2.41 10.73
CA SER A 127 16.10 2.33 9.28
C SER A 127 15.45 3.45 8.49
N VAL A 128 14.54 4.23 9.09
CA VAL A 128 13.85 5.33 8.42
C VAL A 128 14.43 6.64 8.93
N LYS A 129 14.84 7.51 8.00
CA LYS A 129 15.27 8.89 8.29
C LYS A 129 14.10 9.85 8.32
N THR A 130 13.27 9.77 7.29
CA THR A 130 12.20 10.73 7.02
C THR A 130 11.04 10.02 6.35
N ILE A 131 9.81 10.36 6.69
CA ILE A 131 8.62 10.05 5.88
C ILE A 131 8.16 11.32 5.20
N GLU A 132 7.83 11.20 3.92
CA GLU A 132 7.27 12.26 3.11
C GLU A 132 5.81 11.95 2.77
N LEU A 133 4.97 12.98 2.89
CA LEU A 133 3.57 12.98 2.46
C LEU A 133 3.44 13.68 1.12
N TYR A 134 2.68 13.08 0.21
CA TYR A 134 2.38 13.61 -1.11
C TYR A 134 0.86 13.70 -1.31
N LYS A 135 0.43 14.64 -2.16
CA LYS A 135 -0.97 14.74 -2.60
C LYS A 135 -1.34 13.61 -3.57
N SER A 136 -2.62 13.57 -3.93
CA SER A 136 -3.18 12.57 -4.85
C SER A 136 -2.58 12.55 -6.25
N ASP A 137 -1.91 13.64 -6.67
CA ASP A 137 -1.16 13.71 -7.92
C ASP A 137 0.17 12.93 -7.91
N LYS A 138 0.62 12.44 -6.74
CA LYS A 138 1.88 11.71 -6.52
C LYS A 138 3.14 12.49 -6.91
N THR A 139 3.04 13.80 -7.10
CA THR A 139 4.16 14.67 -7.48
C THR A 139 4.34 15.85 -6.53
N THR A 140 3.25 16.34 -5.96
CA THR A 140 3.27 17.46 -5.02
C THR A 140 3.55 16.94 -3.61
N LYS A 141 4.77 17.18 -3.12
CA LYS A 141 5.11 16.94 -1.71
C LYS A 141 4.35 17.92 -0.83
N LEU A 142 3.61 17.38 0.14
CA LEU A 142 2.82 18.13 1.12
C LEU A 142 3.64 18.43 2.38
N ALA A 143 4.30 17.41 2.95
CA ALA A 143 5.07 17.54 4.18
C ALA A 143 6.15 16.46 4.28
N SER A 144 7.08 16.65 5.21
CA SER A 144 8.07 15.63 5.58
C SER A 144 8.32 15.69 7.08
N ALA A 145 8.43 14.53 7.71
CA ALA A 145 8.73 14.41 9.13
C ALA A 145 9.93 13.50 9.33
N ASN A 146 10.84 13.89 10.23
CA ASN A 146 11.98 13.04 10.59
C ASN A 146 11.52 11.96 11.57
N TRP A 147 11.98 10.74 11.35
CA TRP A 147 11.72 9.65 12.28
C TRP A 147 12.76 9.70 13.39
N LEU A 148 12.30 9.87 14.63
CA LEU A 148 13.19 9.88 15.78
C LEU A 148 13.62 8.45 16.12
N ALA A 149 14.92 8.21 16.26
CA ALA A 149 15.46 6.91 16.62
C ALA A 149 14.80 6.37 17.90
N GLY A 150 14.32 5.12 17.86
CA GLY A 150 13.61 4.48 18.98
C GLY A 150 12.10 4.79 19.06
N SER A 151 11.58 5.74 18.27
CA SER A 151 10.14 6.00 18.20
C SER A 151 9.42 4.97 17.32
N LYS A 152 8.18 4.62 17.69
CA LYS A 152 7.24 3.92 16.80
C LYS A 152 6.34 4.87 16.02
N THR A 153 6.30 6.14 16.39
CA THR A 153 5.42 7.13 15.77
C THR A 153 6.20 8.18 15.01
N ILE A 154 5.56 8.71 13.98
CA ILE A 154 6.00 9.86 13.22
C ILE A 154 4.89 10.90 13.21
N LYS A 155 5.25 12.14 13.54
CA LYS A 155 4.32 13.27 13.63
C LYS A 155 4.63 14.27 12.52
N PHE A 156 3.59 14.63 11.77
CA PHE A 156 3.60 15.75 10.84
C PHE A 156 2.93 16.93 11.53
N ASP A 157 3.76 17.75 12.18
CA ASP A 157 3.34 18.99 12.82
C ASP A 157 2.99 20.06 11.79
N ASP A 158 2.02 20.91 12.11
CA ASP A 158 1.64 22.07 11.29
C ASP A 158 1.29 21.73 9.83
N LEU A 159 0.73 20.53 9.60
CA LEU A 159 0.34 20.04 8.28
C LEU A 159 -0.70 20.96 7.62
N ASN A 160 -1.65 21.47 8.42
CA ASN A 160 -2.71 22.40 8.03
C ASN A 160 -3.45 22.00 6.73
N TYR A 161 -3.72 20.70 6.55
CA TYR A 161 -4.35 20.15 5.35
C TYR A 161 -5.87 20.12 5.47
N VAL A 162 -6.59 20.68 4.51
CA VAL A 162 -8.06 20.72 4.52
C VAL A 162 -8.65 19.61 3.66
N VAL A 163 -9.45 18.75 4.28
CA VAL A 163 -10.31 17.77 3.60
C VAL A 163 -11.69 18.39 3.46
N LYS A 164 -12.18 18.50 2.22
CA LYS A 164 -13.49 19.11 1.97
C LYS A 164 -14.62 18.22 2.50
N GLY A 165 -15.63 18.84 3.10
CA GLY A 165 -16.82 18.15 3.60
C GLY A 165 -17.52 17.36 2.50
N ASP A 166 -18.01 16.19 2.87
CA ASP A 166 -18.71 15.23 2.00
C ASP A 166 -17.87 14.78 0.78
N THR A 167 -16.55 14.81 0.91
CA THR A 167 -15.61 14.32 -0.10
C THR A 167 -14.63 13.30 0.45
N THR A 168 -14.03 12.54 -0.47
CA THR A 168 -12.88 11.67 -0.17
C THR A 168 -11.63 12.26 -0.83
N ASP A 169 -10.54 12.29 -0.07
CA ASP A 169 -9.22 12.69 -0.55
C ASP A 169 -8.16 11.63 -0.23
N TYR A 170 -7.01 11.73 -0.87
CA TYR A 170 -5.93 10.75 -0.75
C TYR A 170 -4.57 11.43 -0.56
N LEU A 171 -3.84 10.96 0.45
CA LEU A 171 -2.42 11.26 0.66
C LEU A 171 -1.58 10.02 0.43
N TYR A 172 -0.34 10.20 -0.01
CA TYR A 172 0.59 9.13 -0.33
C TYR A 172 1.88 9.24 0.47
N LEU A 173 2.44 8.09 0.86
CA LEU A 173 3.59 8.00 1.75
C LEU A 173 4.84 7.49 1.01
N LYS A 174 5.98 8.13 1.21
CA LYS A 174 7.32 7.59 0.90
C LYS A 174 8.21 7.66 2.13
N ALA A 175 9.15 6.73 2.25
CA ALA A 175 10.21 6.79 3.25
C ALA A 175 11.56 7.09 2.59
N ILE A 176 12.39 7.84 3.29
CA ILE A 176 13.82 8.00 3.00
C ILE A 176 14.54 7.13 4.02
N LEU A 177 15.31 6.15 3.55
CA LEU A 177 15.94 5.14 4.39
C LEU A 177 17.38 5.51 4.74
N ASN A 178 17.79 5.20 5.96
CA ASN A 178 19.18 5.32 6.39
C ASN A 178 20.06 4.30 5.68
N LYS A 179 21.38 4.53 5.68
CA LYS A 179 22.37 3.64 5.08
C LYS A 179 22.66 2.45 6.01
N ILE A 180 22.97 1.30 5.43
CA ILE A 180 23.56 0.16 6.18
C ILE A 180 25.08 0.21 6.01
N GLY A 181 25.81 0.16 7.12
CA GLY A 181 27.25 -0.11 7.13
C GLY A 181 28.09 0.73 8.08
N LEU A 182 29.40 0.50 8.01
CA LEU A 182 30.40 1.16 8.83
C LEU A 182 30.29 2.70 8.76
N ASP A 183 30.43 3.34 9.93
CA ASP A 183 30.39 4.80 10.13
C ASP A 183 29.09 5.50 9.69
N ALA A 184 27.99 4.77 9.49
CA ALA A 184 26.69 5.40 9.28
C ALA A 184 26.02 5.73 10.63
N GLU A 185 25.62 6.99 10.82
CA GLU A 185 24.75 7.37 11.92
C GLU A 185 23.38 6.67 11.76
N ASP A 186 22.85 6.12 12.85
CA ASP A 186 21.57 5.39 12.88
C ASP A 186 21.44 4.35 11.75
N THR A 187 22.45 3.47 11.66
CA THR A 187 22.52 2.40 10.65
C THR A 187 21.18 1.71 10.48
N ALA A 188 20.66 1.70 9.25
CA ALA A 188 19.53 0.84 8.93
C ALA A 188 19.89 -0.63 9.22
N VAL A 189 18.87 -1.46 9.36
CA VAL A 189 19.00 -2.90 9.56
C VAL A 189 18.25 -3.58 8.43
N SER A 190 18.94 -4.48 7.73
CA SER A 190 18.30 -5.31 6.71
C SER A 190 17.24 -6.19 7.37
N GLY A 191 16.08 -6.30 6.74
CA GLY A 191 14.93 -7.01 7.29
C GLY A 191 13.97 -6.15 8.11
N ASP A 192 14.35 -4.93 8.51
CA ASP A 192 13.42 -4.01 9.18
C ASP A 192 12.18 -3.76 8.32
N ILE A 193 11.01 -3.74 8.96
CA ILE A 193 9.73 -3.59 8.27
C ILE A 193 9.15 -2.22 8.59
N ILE A 194 8.68 -1.56 7.53
CA ILE A 194 7.85 -0.37 7.58
C ILE A 194 6.44 -0.81 7.21
N GLU A 195 5.57 -0.82 8.21
CA GLU A 195 4.14 -1.07 8.08
C GLU A 195 3.41 0.03 8.85
N MET A 196 3.06 1.08 8.13
CA MET A 196 2.39 2.25 8.70
C MET A 196 0.93 1.95 9.04
N ASN A 197 0.45 2.56 10.10
CA ASN A 197 -0.95 2.73 10.43
C ASN A 197 -1.20 4.19 10.87
N SER A 198 -2.44 4.62 10.81
CA SER A 198 -2.83 5.94 11.29
C SER A 198 -3.31 5.83 12.74
N THR A 199 -2.91 6.78 13.58
CA THR A 199 -3.34 6.85 14.99
C THR A 199 -3.86 8.25 15.30
N SER A 200 -4.87 8.31 16.15
CA SER A 200 -5.42 9.58 16.64
C SER A 200 -4.67 10.11 17.86
N THR A 201 -3.79 9.30 18.45
CA THR A 201 -3.02 9.69 19.63
C THR A 201 -2.08 10.83 19.26
N ASN A 202 -2.24 11.99 19.90
CA ASN A 202 -1.50 13.23 19.63
C ASN A 202 -1.71 13.83 18.23
N ALA A 203 -2.71 13.37 17.47
CA ALA A 203 -3.14 14.03 16.24
C ALA A 203 -4.14 15.16 16.57
N ILE A 204 -4.15 16.21 15.74
CA ILE A 204 -5.01 17.39 15.93
C ILE A 204 -5.82 17.63 14.66
N PHE A 205 -7.14 17.61 14.81
CA PHE A 205 -8.11 17.79 13.74
C PHE A 205 -9.14 18.82 14.18
N ARG A 206 -9.55 19.73 13.29
CA ARG A 206 -10.49 20.81 13.60
C ARG A 206 -11.50 20.99 12.47
N GLY A 207 -12.79 21.12 12.80
CA GLY A 207 -13.80 21.57 11.84
C GLY A 207 -13.57 23.02 11.44
N GLU A 208 -13.52 23.34 10.15
CA GLU A 208 -13.28 24.73 9.71
C GLU A 208 -14.47 25.65 10.03
N ASP A 209 -15.69 25.13 9.93
CA ASP A 209 -16.90 25.93 10.11
C ASP A 209 -17.32 25.97 11.59
N SER A 210 -17.24 24.84 12.28
CA SER A 210 -17.58 24.73 13.70
C SER A 210 -16.48 25.26 14.60
N GLY A 211 -15.22 25.23 14.16
CA GLY A 211 -14.04 25.53 14.98
C GLY A 211 -13.77 24.48 16.06
N THR A 212 -14.51 23.38 16.08
CA THR A 212 -14.45 22.35 17.12
C THR A 212 -13.33 21.35 16.86
N ASP A 213 -12.73 20.84 17.93
CA ASP A 213 -11.76 19.76 17.84
C ASP A 213 -12.49 18.45 17.48
N ILE A 214 -12.03 17.77 16.42
CA ILE A 214 -12.57 16.46 16.03
C ILE A 214 -11.87 15.39 16.88
N THR A 215 -12.57 14.94 17.91
CA THR A 215 -12.05 13.95 18.87
C THR A 215 -12.08 12.52 18.32
N ASN A 216 -11.48 11.61 19.09
CA ASN A 216 -11.33 10.18 18.78
C ASN A 216 -12.67 9.42 18.59
N THR A 217 -13.78 9.92 19.15
CA THR A 217 -15.11 9.32 18.97
C THR A 217 -15.81 9.77 17.67
N SER A 218 -15.40 10.93 17.14
CA SER A 218 -15.81 11.48 15.83
C SER A 218 -14.78 11.19 14.74
N THR A 219 -13.72 10.45 15.07
CA THR A 219 -12.78 9.89 14.10
C THR A 219 -12.92 8.38 14.04
N THR A 220 -13.14 7.84 12.85
CA THR A 220 -13.03 6.40 12.62
C THR A 220 -11.67 6.14 12.00
N MET A 221 -10.80 5.45 12.73
CA MET A 221 -9.51 4.99 12.23
C MET A 221 -9.70 3.58 11.70
N GLY A 222 -9.61 3.38 10.38
CA GLY A 222 -9.63 2.04 9.82
C GLY A 222 -8.41 1.26 10.29
N VAL A 223 -8.62 0.06 10.81
CA VAL A 223 -7.58 -0.91 11.22
C VAL A 223 -6.76 -1.46 10.05
N THR A 224 -6.83 -0.83 8.89
CA THR A 224 -6.12 -1.29 7.71
C THR A 224 -4.74 -0.65 7.74
N GLN A 225 -3.71 -1.47 7.94
CA GLN A 225 -2.31 -1.06 7.88
C GLN A 225 -1.93 -0.71 6.43
N SER A 226 -0.72 -0.20 6.19
CA SER A 226 -0.13 -0.22 4.85
C SER A 226 0.34 -1.64 4.49
N LEU A 227 0.88 -1.82 3.28
CA LEU A 227 1.63 -3.04 2.98
C LEU A 227 3.05 -2.91 3.50
N LYS A 228 3.74 -4.05 3.59
CA LYS A 228 5.07 -4.09 4.19
C LYS A 228 6.09 -3.56 3.20
N ALA A 229 6.89 -2.59 3.63
CA ALA A 229 8.13 -2.26 2.96
C ALA A 229 9.30 -2.76 3.83
N GLN A 230 10.01 -3.76 3.34
CA GLN A 230 11.17 -4.34 4.00
C GLN A 230 12.45 -3.68 3.50
N VAL A 231 13.29 -3.26 4.44
CA VAL A 231 14.58 -2.60 4.18
C VAL A 231 15.62 -3.66 3.83
N MET A 232 16.41 -3.40 2.79
CA MET A 232 17.36 -4.35 2.23
C MET A 232 18.76 -3.75 2.11
N ALA A 233 19.80 -4.48 2.51
CA ALA A 233 21.18 -4.08 2.23
C ALA A 233 21.48 -4.16 0.72
N ALA A 234 21.10 -5.27 0.09
CA ALA A 234 21.18 -5.52 -1.35
C ALA A 234 19.92 -6.26 -1.83
N ARG A 235 19.65 -6.22 -3.13
CA ARG A 235 18.47 -6.82 -3.76
C ARG A 235 18.82 -7.27 -5.18
N ILE A 236 18.13 -8.28 -5.71
CA ILE A 236 18.18 -8.61 -7.14
C ILE A 236 17.28 -7.65 -7.92
N ASN A 237 17.79 -7.08 -9.01
CA ASN A 237 17.05 -6.11 -9.82
C ASN A 237 16.62 -6.64 -11.18
N SER A 238 17.25 -7.71 -11.64
CA SER A 238 16.92 -8.34 -12.90
C SER A 238 17.27 -9.81 -12.87
N VAL A 239 16.38 -10.57 -13.50
CA VAL A 239 16.62 -11.91 -13.96
C VAL A 239 16.37 -11.87 -15.47
N ALA A 240 17.24 -12.48 -16.24
CA ALA A 240 17.15 -12.48 -17.70
C ALA A 240 17.51 -13.86 -18.25
N ASN A 241 16.87 -14.25 -19.34
CA ASN A 241 17.27 -15.43 -20.07
C ASN A 241 18.68 -15.22 -20.67
N GLY A 242 19.58 -16.14 -20.34
CA GLY A 242 20.95 -16.20 -20.84
C GLY A 242 21.16 -17.26 -21.91
N LEU A 243 20.12 -18.01 -22.29
CA LEU A 243 20.17 -19.05 -23.32
C LEU A 243 19.37 -18.62 -24.54
N ALA A 244 20.00 -18.64 -25.73
CA ALA A 244 19.28 -18.35 -26.96
C ALA A 244 18.37 -19.52 -27.36
N ASN A 245 17.27 -19.23 -28.06
CA ASN A 245 16.49 -20.25 -28.75
C ASN A 245 17.39 -21.04 -29.70
N GLY A 246 17.11 -22.32 -29.88
CA GLY A 246 17.94 -23.15 -30.72
C GLY A 246 17.53 -24.60 -30.70
N THR A 247 18.47 -25.46 -31.10
CA THR A 247 18.22 -26.89 -31.20
C THR A 247 18.93 -27.66 -30.09
N LEU A 248 18.24 -28.65 -29.54
CA LEU A 248 18.73 -29.55 -28.50
C LEU A 248 18.81 -30.98 -29.02
N GLN A 249 19.82 -31.72 -28.61
CA GLN A 249 19.88 -33.17 -28.86
C GLN A 249 19.59 -33.89 -27.55
N ALA A 250 18.79 -34.95 -27.62
CA ALA A 250 18.54 -35.84 -26.49
C ALA A 250 19.85 -36.41 -25.91
N GLY A 251 19.78 -36.84 -24.65
CA GLY A 251 20.88 -37.41 -23.89
C GLY A 251 20.99 -36.83 -22.49
N SER A 252 22.01 -37.27 -21.75
CA SER A 252 22.20 -36.87 -20.37
C SER A 252 22.83 -35.48 -20.21
N ASN A 253 22.52 -34.84 -19.09
CA ASN A 253 23.18 -33.63 -18.61
C ASN A 253 23.25 -32.51 -19.66
N LYS A 254 22.13 -32.29 -20.35
CA LYS A 254 21.96 -31.25 -21.38
C LYS A 254 21.59 -29.93 -20.73
N ILE A 255 22.19 -28.84 -21.20
CA ILE A 255 21.79 -27.49 -20.80
C ILE A 255 20.41 -27.20 -21.39
N ILE A 256 19.43 -26.98 -20.53
CA ILE A 256 18.05 -26.68 -20.93
C ILE A 256 17.65 -25.23 -20.64
N ALA A 257 18.40 -24.54 -19.78
CA ALA A 257 18.21 -23.12 -19.52
C ALA A 257 19.49 -22.47 -18.96
N LYS A 258 19.60 -21.15 -19.16
CA LYS A 258 20.55 -20.29 -18.47
C LYS A 258 19.82 -19.04 -18.01
N PHE A 259 20.00 -18.63 -16.77
CA PHE A 259 19.44 -17.39 -16.24
C PHE A 259 20.55 -16.51 -15.68
N LYS A 260 20.56 -15.25 -16.11
CA LYS A 260 21.44 -14.19 -15.62
C LYS A 260 20.71 -13.46 -14.51
N ILE A 261 21.32 -13.37 -13.34
CA ILE A 261 20.73 -12.79 -12.15
C ILE A 261 21.66 -11.69 -11.66
N LYS A 262 21.15 -10.46 -11.58
CA LYS A 262 21.95 -9.28 -11.26
C LYS A 262 21.50 -8.61 -9.97
N ALA A 263 22.45 -8.32 -9.10
CA ALA A 263 22.23 -7.53 -7.90
C ALA A 263 22.20 -6.02 -8.24
N ASP A 264 21.36 -5.28 -7.52
CA ASP A 264 21.36 -3.82 -7.53
C ASP A 264 22.74 -3.28 -7.11
N THR A 265 23.10 -2.13 -7.66
CA THR A 265 24.25 -1.36 -7.18
C THR A 265 23.84 -0.59 -5.93
N THR A 266 24.57 -0.80 -4.84
CA THR A 266 24.37 -0.13 -3.56
C THR A 266 25.71 0.25 -2.92
N SER A 267 25.68 1.31 -2.12
CA SER A 267 26.79 1.73 -1.25
C SER A 267 26.76 1.09 0.14
N ASN A 268 25.79 0.22 0.41
CA ASN A 268 25.65 -0.46 1.69
C ASN A 268 26.80 -1.44 1.88
N VAL A 269 27.33 -1.49 3.10
CA VAL A 269 28.42 -2.38 3.49
C VAL A 269 28.08 -3.06 4.81
N SER A 270 28.77 -4.16 5.14
CA SER A 270 28.68 -4.80 6.44
C SER A 270 29.28 -3.91 7.54
N SER A 271 29.16 -4.32 8.80
CA SER A 271 29.85 -3.67 9.93
C SER A 271 31.38 -3.75 9.84
N SER A 272 31.95 -4.69 9.08
CA SER A 272 33.39 -4.79 8.77
C SER A 272 33.80 -3.99 7.53
N GLY A 273 32.85 -3.38 6.82
CA GLY A 273 33.10 -2.63 5.58
C GLY A 273 33.06 -3.46 4.31
N ASP A 274 32.66 -4.73 4.39
CA ASP A 274 32.53 -5.60 3.21
C ASP A 274 31.32 -5.19 2.36
N ILE A 275 31.45 -5.37 1.04
CA ILE A 275 30.39 -5.01 0.08
C ILE A 275 29.13 -5.85 0.36
N ALA A 276 27.95 -5.22 0.38
CA ALA A 276 26.70 -5.95 0.51
C ALA A 276 26.52 -6.99 -0.61
N ARG A 277 26.09 -8.21 -0.23
CA ARG A 277 25.91 -9.33 -1.16
C ARG A 277 24.53 -9.96 -0.99
N VAL A 278 24.09 -10.74 -1.97
CA VAL A 278 22.82 -11.50 -1.94
C VAL A 278 23.11 -12.98 -2.19
N GLU A 279 22.44 -13.88 -1.47
CA GLU A 279 22.46 -15.31 -1.74
C GLU A 279 21.15 -15.69 -2.43
N LEU A 280 21.25 -16.38 -3.56
CA LEU A 280 20.08 -17.05 -4.11
C LEU A 280 19.99 -18.41 -3.44
N THR A 281 18.95 -18.62 -2.65
CA THR A 281 18.71 -19.89 -1.95
C THR A 281 17.64 -20.72 -2.62
N LYS A 282 16.76 -20.08 -3.38
CA LYS A 282 15.71 -20.77 -4.10
C LYS A 282 15.44 -20.14 -5.46
N LEU A 283 15.22 -20.98 -6.47
CA LEU A 283 14.77 -20.53 -7.79
C LEU A 283 13.62 -21.43 -8.23
N ASP A 284 12.48 -20.79 -8.53
CA ASP A 284 11.28 -21.48 -8.99
C ASP A 284 11.24 -21.41 -10.52
N ILE A 285 11.23 -22.57 -11.16
CA ILE A 285 11.36 -22.72 -12.62
C ILE A 285 10.19 -23.56 -13.11
N ALA A 286 9.40 -23.04 -14.05
CA ALA A 286 8.44 -23.85 -14.80
C ALA A 286 9.10 -24.44 -16.05
N LEU A 287 8.77 -25.70 -16.38
CA LEU A 287 9.17 -26.35 -17.61
C LEU A 287 7.92 -26.78 -18.39
N THR A 288 7.90 -26.47 -19.67
CA THR A 288 6.91 -26.95 -20.62
C THR A 288 7.58 -27.82 -21.66
N THR A 289 7.06 -29.02 -21.89
CA THR A 289 7.54 -29.91 -22.96
C THR A 289 6.40 -30.29 -23.90
N SER A 290 6.75 -30.62 -25.14
CA SER A 290 5.85 -31.38 -26.02
C SER A 290 5.64 -32.80 -25.49
N THR A 291 4.56 -33.46 -25.90
CA THR A 291 4.10 -34.76 -25.37
C THR A 291 5.09 -35.93 -25.48
N LYS A 292 6.10 -35.85 -26.36
CA LYS A 292 7.09 -36.92 -26.60
C LYS A 292 8.49 -36.59 -26.08
N VAL A 293 8.63 -35.46 -25.40
CA VAL A 293 9.87 -34.97 -24.81
C VAL A 293 9.73 -34.99 -23.30
N ASN A 294 10.70 -35.61 -22.64
CA ASN A 294 10.77 -35.66 -21.19
C ASN A 294 12.15 -35.16 -20.72
N ALA A 295 12.15 -34.42 -19.62
CA ALA A 295 13.35 -33.97 -18.93
C ALA A 295 13.33 -34.50 -17.50
N ALA A 296 14.37 -35.23 -17.11
CA ALA A 296 14.53 -35.83 -15.79
C ALA A 296 15.89 -35.45 -15.18
N ASN A 297 16.11 -35.82 -13.92
CA ASN A 297 17.38 -35.63 -13.22
C ASN A 297 17.91 -34.18 -13.34
N LEU A 298 17.04 -33.21 -13.07
CA LEU A 298 17.40 -31.81 -13.20
C LEU A 298 18.49 -31.44 -12.18
N LYS A 299 19.46 -30.65 -12.64
CA LYS A 299 20.52 -30.10 -11.81
C LYS A 299 20.71 -28.62 -12.10
N ILE A 300 21.15 -27.88 -11.09
CA ILE A 300 21.50 -26.46 -11.22
C ILE A 300 22.97 -26.25 -10.81
N GLU A 301 23.65 -25.34 -11.50
CA GLU A 301 24.97 -24.85 -11.10
C GLU A 301 25.08 -23.35 -11.36
N ARG A 302 25.98 -22.68 -10.63
CA ARG A 302 26.43 -21.32 -10.95
C ARG A 302 27.65 -21.41 -11.88
N GLU A 303 27.63 -20.69 -12.99
CA GLU A 303 28.79 -20.59 -13.89
C GLU A 303 29.99 -19.97 -13.14
N GLY A 304 31.12 -20.69 -13.11
CA GLY A 304 32.30 -20.28 -12.32
C GLY A 304 32.19 -20.54 -10.81
N GLY A 305 31.12 -21.20 -10.35
CA GLY A 305 30.96 -21.60 -8.96
C GLY A 305 31.97 -22.67 -8.54
N LEU A 306 32.32 -22.68 -7.24
CA LEU A 306 33.14 -23.73 -6.61
C LEU A 306 32.29 -24.95 -6.21
N ASP A 307 30.97 -24.80 -6.20
CA ASP A 307 30.00 -25.84 -5.86
C ASP A 307 29.77 -26.80 -7.05
N ASP A 308 29.75 -28.09 -6.77
CA ASP A 308 29.25 -29.10 -7.71
C ASP A 308 27.75 -28.91 -8.01
N LYS A 309 27.32 -29.43 -9.16
CA LYS A 309 25.91 -29.48 -9.58
C LYS A 309 25.01 -29.99 -8.46
N LYS A 310 24.03 -29.18 -8.05
CA LYS A 310 23.06 -29.55 -7.01
C LYS A 310 21.83 -30.19 -7.65
N ASP A 311 21.34 -31.26 -7.04
CA ASP A 311 20.13 -31.96 -7.49
C ASP A 311 18.86 -31.17 -7.19
N PHE A 312 17.85 -31.36 -8.03
CA PHE A 312 16.51 -30.75 -7.93
C PHE A 312 15.46 -31.87 -7.78
N THR A 313 14.55 -31.77 -6.81
CA THR A 313 13.45 -32.75 -6.62
C THR A 313 12.08 -32.21 -7.03
N PHE A 314 11.25 -33.08 -7.61
CA PHE A 314 9.93 -32.75 -8.12
C PHE A 314 8.86 -32.77 -7.03
N THR A 315 8.54 -31.62 -6.46
CA THR A 315 7.20 -31.32 -5.95
C THR A 315 6.99 -29.80 -6.01
N ASN A 316 6.04 -29.32 -6.82
CA ASN A 316 5.70 -27.89 -7.00
C ASN A 316 6.80 -26.94 -7.56
N TRP A 317 7.82 -27.45 -8.26
CA TRP A 317 8.78 -26.65 -9.05
C TRP A 317 9.63 -25.63 -8.26
N THR A 318 10.10 -26.02 -7.09
CA THR A 318 11.00 -25.23 -6.24
C THR A 318 12.33 -25.98 -6.03
N SER A 319 13.49 -25.42 -6.39
CA SER A 319 14.76 -25.89 -5.80
C SER A 319 15.15 -24.97 -4.68
N THR A 320 15.33 -25.52 -3.49
CA THR A 320 16.24 -24.94 -2.50
C THR A 320 17.65 -25.41 -2.84
N PHE A 321 18.56 -24.50 -3.09
CA PHE A 321 19.98 -24.81 -3.23
C PHE A 321 20.75 -23.98 -2.21
N THR A 322 21.63 -24.64 -1.47
CA THR A 322 22.66 -23.93 -0.70
C THR A 322 23.79 -23.63 -1.67
N ASN A 323 23.92 -22.35 -2.01
CA ASN A 323 25.03 -21.86 -2.80
C ASN A 323 25.94 -21.14 -1.82
N ASP A 324 27.14 -21.66 -1.62
CA ASP A 324 28.12 -21.03 -0.73
C ASP A 324 28.70 -19.74 -1.32
N GLN A 325 28.20 -19.32 -2.50
CA GLN A 325 28.65 -18.12 -3.18
C GLN A 325 27.59 -17.05 -3.33
N PHE A 326 28.00 -15.85 -2.94
CA PHE A 326 27.18 -14.65 -3.00
C PHE A 326 27.29 -13.92 -4.35
N ILE A 327 26.28 -13.13 -4.64
CA ILE A 327 26.28 -12.11 -5.70
C ILE A 327 26.53 -10.76 -5.03
N GLU A 328 27.72 -10.18 -5.25
CA GLU A 328 28.03 -8.86 -4.71
C GLU A 328 27.19 -7.77 -5.39
N SER A 329 26.95 -6.68 -4.67
CA SER A 329 26.34 -5.45 -5.19
C SER A 329 26.86 -5.06 -6.57
N GLY A 330 25.95 -4.85 -7.52
CA GLY A 330 26.24 -4.49 -8.91
C GLY A 330 26.75 -5.62 -9.81
N GLN A 331 27.02 -6.82 -9.28
CA GLN A 331 27.51 -7.97 -10.05
C GLN A 331 26.37 -8.83 -10.63
N GLU A 332 26.73 -9.64 -11.61
CA GLU A 332 25.87 -10.65 -12.25
C GLU A 332 26.37 -12.05 -11.93
N ALA A 333 25.44 -12.99 -11.71
CA ALA A 333 25.69 -14.41 -11.66
C ALA A 333 24.87 -15.13 -12.74
N ILE A 334 25.43 -16.20 -13.31
CA ILE A 334 24.76 -17.01 -14.31
C ILE A 334 24.47 -18.37 -13.70
N TYR A 335 23.20 -18.76 -13.70
CA TYR A 335 22.75 -20.08 -13.27
C TYR A 335 22.39 -20.92 -14.50
N ILE A 336 22.94 -22.13 -14.56
CA ILE A 336 22.75 -23.06 -15.67
C ILE A 336 21.95 -24.25 -15.16
N ILE A 337 20.89 -24.60 -15.89
CA ILE A 337 20.03 -25.74 -15.56
C ILE A 337 20.29 -26.86 -16.56
N TYR A 338 20.55 -28.03 -16.01
CA TYR A 338 20.80 -29.26 -16.72
C TYR A 338 19.64 -30.23 -16.55
N ALA A 339 19.41 -31.07 -17.55
CA ALA A 339 18.51 -32.21 -17.45
C ALA A 339 19.00 -33.38 -18.30
N ASP A 340 18.58 -34.58 -17.93
CA ASP A 340 18.59 -35.73 -18.82
C ASP A 340 17.36 -35.66 -19.71
N VAL A 341 17.58 -35.47 -21.02
CA VAL A 341 16.53 -35.25 -21.99
C VAL A 341 16.32 -36.52 -22.79
N THR A 342 15.11 -37.08 -22.73
CA THR A 342 14.70 -38.22 -23.54
C THR A 342 13.65 -37.78 -24.53
N ASP A 343 13.71 -38.37 -25.72
CA ASP A 343 12.91 -37.96 -26.84
C ASP A 343 12.48 -39.17 -27.67
N THR A 344 11.20 -39.20 -28.03
CA THR A 344 10.57 -40.28 -28.80
C THR A 344 9.76 -39.75 -29.98
N HIS A 345 9.93 -38.47 -30.34
CA HIS A 345 9.25 -37.91 -31.51
C HIS A 345 9.78 -38.51 -32.81
N THR A 346 8.93 -38.51 -33.84
CA THR A 346 9.29 -38.94 -35.19
C THR A 346 9.49 -37.73 -36.11
N ALA A 347 10.22 -37.91 -37.21
CA ALA A 347 10.42 -36.87 -38.21
C ALA A 347 9.08 -36.23 -38.65
N GLY A 348 9.00 -34.90 -38.57
CA GLY A 348 7.80 -34.12 -38.89
C GLY A 348 6.86 -33.83 -37.71
N GLU A 349 7.15 -34.37 -36.51
CA GLU A 349 6.46 -33.99 -35.28
C GLU A 349 7.15 -32.82 -34.57
N ASN A 350 6.37 -31.97 -33.89
CA ASN A 350 6.91 -30.90 -33.07
C ASN A 350 7.45 -31.44 -31.74
N ALA A 351 8.76 -31.31 -31.51
CA ALA A 351 9.41 -31.67 -30.26
C ALA A 351 10.13 -30.45 -29.67
N TYR A 352 9.74 -30.04 -28.47
CA TYR A 352 10.33 -28.88 -27.81
C TYR A 352 10.36 -29.00 -26.29
N LEU A 353 11.25 -28.19 -25.72
CA LEU A 353 11.37 -27.91 -24.31
C LEU A 353 11.48 -26.39 -24.12
N GLU A 354 10.74 -25.84 -23.17
CA GLU A 354 10.76 -24.42 -22.84
C GLU A 354 10.76 -24.26 -21.32
N THR A 355 11.57 -23.34 -20.82
CA THR A 355 11.65 -23.03 -19.38
C THR A 355 11.15 -21.62 -19.13
N GLN A 356 10.71 -21.34 -17.92
CA GLN A 356 10.34 -20.00 -17.47
C GLN A 356 10.72 -19.88 -15.99
N VAL A 357 11.29 -18.76 -15.57
CA VAL A 357 11.38 -18.45 -14.13
C VAL A 357 10.00 -17.94 -13.69
N ALA A 358 9.42 -18.60 -12.69
CA ALA A 358 8.11 -18.22 -12.17
C ALA A 358 8.14 -16.80 -11.57
N ALA A 359 6.97 -16.18 -11.37
CA ALA A 359 6.86 -14.80 -10.88
C ALA A 359 7.42 -14.56 -9.46
N ASP A 360 7.71 -15.64 -8.74
CA ASP A 360 8.20 -15.62 -7.36
C ASP A 360 9.45 -16.51 -7.27
N ALA A 361 10.60 -15.96 -6.86
CA ALA A 361 11.76 -16.73 -6.44
C ALA A 361 12.15 -16.30 -5.02
N ASP A 362 12.36 -17.25 -4.10
CA ASP A 362 12.79 -16.90 -2.75
C ASP A 362 14.31 -16.65 -2.74
N LEU A 363 14.71 -15.47 -2.30
CA LEU A 363 16.07 -15.06 -2.03
C LEU A 363 16.32 -15.21 -0.53
N ASP A 364 17.56 -15.43 -0.12
CA ASP A 364 17.95 -15.26 1.28
C ASP A 364 19.09 -14.25 1.33
N TRP A 365 19.06 -13.42 2.34
CA TRP A 365 20.19 -12.55 2.62
C TRP A 365 20.94 -13.15 3.78
N LYS A 366 22.01 -13.87 3.46
CA LYS A 366 23.02 -14.20 4.46
C LYS A 366 24.12 -13.16 4.40
N ASP A 367 24.18 -12.36 5.46
CA ASP A 367 25.35 -11.58 5.80
C ASP A 367 26.22 -12.39 6.76
N ASP A 368 27.53 -12.25 6.62
CA ASP A 368 28.51 -12.86 7.51
C ASP A 368 28.58 -12.02 8.80
N GLY A 369 27.49 -12.00 9.58
CA GLY A 369 27.45 -11.39 10.92
C GLY A 369 26.42 -10.28 11.21
N MET A 370 25.47 -9.97 10.30
CA MET A 370 24.32 -9.08 10.61
C MET A 370 23.01 -9.88 10.64
N SER A 371 21.96 -9.36 11.31
CA SER A 371 20.69 -10.07 11.52
C SER A 371 20.08 -10.57 10.21
N ALA A 372 19.98 -11.89 10.05
CA ALA A 372 19.47 -12.53 8.85
C ALA A 372 18.00 -12.13 8.59
N ALA A 373 17.74 -11.57 7.42
CA ALA A 373 16.39 -11.50 6.87
C ALA A 373 16.17 -12.78 6.07
N THR A 374 15.54 -13.77 6.70
CA THR A 374 15.17 -15.03 6.05
C THR A 374 13.85 -14.87 5.28
N ASP A 375 13.70 -15.55 4.14
CA ASP A 375 12.49 -15.56 3.28
C ASP A 375 12.21 -14.27 2.48
N LEU A 376 13.18 -13.83 1.67
CA LEU A 376 13.00 -12.71 0.75
C LEU A 376 12.33 -13.19 -0.52
N ARG A 377 11.48 -12.39 -1.16
CA ARG A 377 10.88 -12.73 -2.47
C ARG A 377 11.32 -11.78 -3.55
N LEU A 378 11.83 -12.34 -4.63
CA LEU A 378 11.94 -11.63 -5.89
C LEU A 378 10.55 -11.56 -6.53
N TYR A 379 9.92 -10.39 -6.50
CA TYR A 379 8.71 -10.14 -7.28
C TYR A 379 9.09 -9.67 -8.69
N THR A 380 9.28 -10.61 -9.60
CA THR A 380 9.43 -10.33 -11.04
C THR A 380 8.23 -10.85 -11.81
N ALA A 381 7.91 -10.25 -12.97
CA ALA A 381 7.05 -10.96 -13.91
C ALA A 381 7.73 -12.27 -14.33
N PRO A 382 6.98 -13.31 -14.73
CA PRO A 382 7.60 -14.52 -15.27
C PRO A 382 8.55 -14.18 -16.40
N ILE A 383 9.72 -14.82 -16.42
CA ILE A 383 10.75 -14.58 -17.45
C ILE A 383 10.88 -15.83 -18.29
N ASP A 384 10.49 -15.70 -19.56
CA ASP A 384 10.60 -16.78 -20.53
C ASP A 384 12.07 -17.12 -20.77
N GLY A 385 12.39 -18.39 -20.61
CA GLY A 385 13.67 -18.99 -20.98
C GLY A 385 13.74 -19.30 -22.47
N ALA A 386 14.76 -20.06 -22.85
CA ALA A 386 14.89 -20.49 -24.25
C ALA A 386 13.84 -21.54 -24.61
N ARG A 387 13.29 -21.44 -25.82
CA ARG A 387 12.62 -22.54 -26.50
C ARG A 387 13.66 -23.34 -27.28
N LEU A 388 13.78 -24.61 -26.93
CA LEU A 388 14.73 -25.54 -27.51
C LEU A 388 13.98 -26.61 -28.32
N GLU A 389 14.24 -26.65 -29.63
CA GLU A 389 13.66 -27.64 -30.55
C GLU A 389 14.53 -28.88 -30.61
N LEU A 390 13.94 -30.07 -30.45
CA LEU A 390 14.74 -31.29 -30.50
C LEU A 390 15.03 -31.68 -31.95
N LYS A 391 16.30 -31.97 -32.23
CA LYS A 391 16.74 -32.52 -33.52
C LYS A 391 16.76 -34.04 -33.45
N HIS A 392 16.06 -34.65 -34.39
CA HIS A 392 16.12 -36.07 -34.67
C HIS A 392 17.44 -36.47 -35.34
#